data_AF-A0A3M1S537-F1
#
_entry.id   AF-A0A3M1S537-F1
#
_cell.length_a   1.000
_cell.length_b   1.000
_cell.length_c   1.000
_cell.angle_alpha   90.00
_cell.angle_beta   90.00
_cell.angle_gamma   90.00
#
_symmetry.space_group_name_H-M   'P 1'
#
loop_
_entity.id
_entity.type
_entity.pdbx_description
1 polymer ?
#
loop_
_entity_poly.entity_id
_entity_poly.type
_entity_poly.pdbx_seq_one_letter_code
_entity_poly.pdbx_strand_id
1 'polypeptide(L)' 'MYEGKILYEGLTFDDVLLLPGYSEVLPREVSVRTRLTKRLWLNIPILSAAMDTVTEAEMAIA' A
#
# COMPACT_ATOMS: atom_id res chain seq x y z
N MET A 1 -40.56 -6.22 9.03
CA MET A 1 -39.62 -6.63 7.97
C MET A 1 -38.26 -6.07 8.35
N TYR A 2 -37.26 -6.91 8.64
CA TYR A 2 -35.88 -6.45 8.90
C TYR A 2 -35.24 -6.21 7.53
N GLU A 3 -35.45 -5.04 6.96
CA GLU A 3 -34.73 -4.62 5.76
C GLU A 3 -33.23 -4.49 6.09
N GLY A 4 -32.40 -5.24 5.36
CA GLY A 4 -30.98 -4.93 5.12
C GLY A 4 -29.98 -5.15 6.26
N LYS A 5 -29.74 -6.39 6.70
CA LYS A 5 -28.57 -6.70 7.58
C LYS A 5 -27.21 -6.54 6.89
N ILE A 6 -27.17 -6.63 5.56
CA ILE A 6 -25.95 -6.46 4.76
C ILE A 6 -26.09 -5.15 4.02
N LEU A 7 -25.17 -4.23 4.29
CA LEU A 7 -25.18 -2.87 3.74
C LEU A 7 -24.36 -2.75 2.46
N TYR A 8 -23.26 -3.51 2.34
CA TYR A 8 -22.32 -3.43 1.22
C TYR A 8 -21.66 -4.78 0.95
N GLU A 9 -21.21 -4.95 -0.29
CA GLU A 9 -20.24 -5.97 -0.69
C GLU A 9 -18.82 -5.37 -0.61
N GLY A 10 -17.82 -6.19 -0.28
CA GLY A 10 -16.43 -5.80 -0.20
C GLY A 10 -15.54 -6.81 -0.91
N LEU A 11 -14.49 -6.31 -1.56
CA LEU A 11 -13.47 -7.13 -2.23
C LEU A 11 -12.18 -7.11 -1.39
N THR A 12 -11.51 -8.25 -1.30
CA THR A 12 -10.16 -8.39 -0.74
C THR A 12 -9.11 -8.53 -1.86
N PHE A 13 -7.83 -8.64 -1.50
CA PHE A 13 -6.73 -8.75 -2.47
C PHE A 13 -6.87 -9.96 -3.39
N ASP A 14 -7.33 -11.09 -2.88
CA ASP A 14 -7.46 -12.34 -3.64
C ASP A 14 -8.65 -12.34 -4.62
N ASP A 15 -9.55 -11.36 -4.52
CA ASP A 15 -10.74 -11.27 -5.39
C ASP A 15 -10.44 -10.58 -6.73
N VAL A 16 -9.28 -9.92 -6.87
CA VAL A 16 -9.01 -9.01 -7.99
C VAL A 16 -7.62 -9.19 -8.59
N LEU A 17 -7.51 -8.85 -9.88
CA LEU A 17 -6.23 -8.76 -10.60
C LEU A 17 -6.11 -7.40 -11.28
N LEU A 18 -4.89 -6.89 -11.35
CA LEU A 18 -4.57 -5.73 -12.19
C LEU A 18 -4.49 -6.18 -13.65
N LEU A 19 -5.27 -5.55 -14.52
CA LEU A 19 -5.19 -5.80 -15.96
C LEU A 19 -3.96 -5.09 -16.54
N PRO A 20 -3.17 -5.77 -17.39
CA PRO A 20 -2.07 -5.12 -18.09
C PRO A 20 -2.55 -3.97 -18.98
N GLY A 21 -1.75 -2.89 -19.03
CA GLY A 21 -1.93 -1.78 -19.96
C GLY A 21 -0.69 -1.58 -20.82
N TYR A 22 -0.84 -0.86 -21.93
CA TYR A 22 0.31 -0.43 -22.72
C TYR A 22 1.25 0.45 -21.88
N SER A 23 2.56 0.21 -21.97
CA SER A 23 3.58 0.96 -21.23
C SER A 23 4.81 1.20 -22.12
N GLU A 24 5.31 2.43 -22.09
CA GLU A 24 6.58 2.83 -22.72
C GLU A 24 7.71 2.93 -21.68
N VAL A 25 7.40 2.76 -20.39
CA VAL A 25 8.35 2.89 -19.28
C VAL A 25 8.84 1.52 -18.86
N LEU A 26 10.15 1.38 -18.69
CA LEU A 26 10.76 0.16 -18.17
C LEU A 26 10.64 0.10 -16.64
N PRO A 27 10.50 -1.09 -16.02
CA PRO A 27 10.36 -1.21 -14.57
C PRO A 27 11.47 -0.56 -13.74
N ARG A 28 12.70 -0.47 -14.25
CA ARG A 28 13.82 0.19 -13.56
C ARG A 28 13.78 1.73 -13.62
N GLU A 29 12.91 2.30 -14.45
CA GLU A 29 12.79 3.74 -14.70
C GLU A 29 11.60 4.35 -13.97
N VAL A 30 10.73 3.53 -13.37
CA VAL A 30 9.57 4.01 -12.62
C VAL A 30 10.01 4.64 -11.29
N SER A 31 9.45 5.82 -10.97
CA SER A 31 9.63 6.42 -9.65
C SER A 31 8.61 5.85 -8.68
N VAL A 32 9.09 5.15 -7.64
CA VAL A 32 8.26 4.66 -6.52
C VAL A 32 8.22 5.63 -5.33
N ARG A 33 8.83 6.82 -5.47
CA ARG A 33 8.84 7.85 -4.45
C ARG A 33 7.41 8.34 -4.16
N THR A 34 7.03 8.39 -2.89
CA THR A 34 5.69 8.82 -2.45
C THR A 34 5.78 9.92 -1.40
N ARG A 35 4.74 10.75 -1.31
CA ARG A 35 4.63 11.84 -0.35
C ARG A 35 3.57 11.50 0.70
N LEU A 36 4.00 11.13 1.90
CA LEU A 36 3.08 10.77 2.98
C LEU A 36 2.41 12.01 3.59
N THR A 37 3.16 13.11 3.73
CA THR A 37 2.63 14.38 4.24
C THR A 37 3.23 15.57 3.50
N LYS A 38 2.77 16.80 3.79
CA LYS A 38 3.38 18.02 3.25
C LYS A 38 4.90 18.11 3.52
N ARG A 39 5.42 17.45 4.56
CA ARG A 39 6.83 17.54 4.97
C ARG A 39 7.61 16.23 4.90
N LEU A 40 6.94 15.10 4.61
CA LEU A 40 7.56 13.78 4.64
C LEU A 40 7.44 13.10 3.28
N TRP A 41 8.59 12.81 2.68
CA TRP A 41 8.74 12.04 1.46
C TRP A 41 9.39 10.70 1.79
N LEU A 42 8.85 9.62 1.20
CA LEU A 42 9.43 8.28 1.26
C LEU A 42 9.98 7.93 -0.12
N ASN A 43 11.19 7.37 -0.18
CA ASN A 43 11.77 6.91 -1.45
C ASN A 43 11.09 5.65 -1.98
N ILE A 44 10.51 4.84 -1.09
CA ILE A 44 9.68 3.67 -1.39
C ILE A 44 8.37 3.74 -0.59
N PRO A 45 7.23 3.22 -1.10
CA PRO A 45 5.93 3.33 -0.44
C PRO A 45 5.71 2.21 0.58
N ILE A 46 6.68 2.02 1.49
CA ILE A 46 6.66 0.96 2.51
C ILE A 46 6.86 1.60 3.89
N LEU A 47 6.11 1.12 4.88
CA LEU A 47 6.24 1.47 6.31
C LEU A 47 6.19 0.19 7.13
N SER A 48 7.10 0.04 8.08
CA SER A 48 7.05 -1.08 9.03
C SER A 48 5.92 -0.87 10.05
N ALA A 49 5.36 -1.98 10.54
CA ALA A 49 4.29 -1.92 11.53
C ALA A 49 4.83 -1.45 12.89
N ALA A 50 4.07 -0.58 13.56
CA ALA A 50 4.39 -0.12 14.92
C ALA A 50 4.04 -1.20 15.96
N MET A 51 4.82 -2.28 15.99
CA MET A 51 4.64 -3.42 16.89
C MET A 51 5.95 -3.74 17.60
N ASP A 52 5.86 -4.22 18.83
CA ASP A 52 6.98 -4.61 19.69
C ASP A 52 7.92 -5.66 19.05
N THR A 53 7.34 -6.54 18.26
CA THR A 53 8.03 -7.64 17.56
C THR A 53 8.43 -7.30 16.13
N VAL A 54 8.16 -6.08 15.67
CA VAL A 54 8.45 -5.66 14.29
C VAL A 54 9.40 -4.47 14.25
N THR A 55 9.10 -3.37 14.95
CA THR A 55 9.86 -2.12 14.80
C THR A 55 10.42 -1.64 16.13
N GLU A 56 11.73 -1.86 16.30
CA GLU A 56 12.57 -1.15 17.26
C GLU A 56 13.59 -0.25 16.52
N ALA A 57 14.60 0.26 17.23
CA ALA A 57 15.57 1.19 16.66
C ALA A 57 16.32 0.62 15.44
N GLU A 58 16.70 -0.66 15.48
CA GLU A 58 17.43 -1.30 14.38
C GLU A 58 16.58 -1.37 13.10
N MET A 59 15.31 -1.79 13.22
CA MET A 59 14.39 -1.86 12.07
C MET A 59 14.06 -0.47 11.51
N ALA A 60 14.02 0.57 12.35
CA ALA A 60 13.79 1.94 11.90
C ALA A 60 14.97 2.53 11.11
N ILE A 61 16.18 1.96 11.25
CA ILE A 61 17.40 2.41 10.58
C ILE A 61 17.68 1.61 9.29
N ALA A 62 17.25 0.34 9.24
CA ALA A 62 17.53 -0.63 8.17
C ALA A 62 17.00 -0.25 6.77
#